data_AF-A0AAV2S2J6-F1
#
_entry.id   AF-A0AAV2S2J6-F1
#
_cell.length_a   1.000
_cell.length_b   1.000
_cell.length_c   1.000
_cell.angle_alpha   90.00
_cell.angle_beta   90.00
_cell.angle_gamma   90.00
#
_symmetry.space_group_name_H-M   'P 1'
#
loop_
_entity.id
_entity.type
_entity.pdbx_description
1 polymer ?
#
loop_
_entity_poly.entity_id
_entity_poly.type
_entity_poly.pdbx_seq_one_letter_code
_entity_poly.pdbx_strand_id
1 'polypeptide(L)'
;QLFRLILESTSRHVSGQVVHYTGKTIISASTKEWAIKRHLYSTNDVSAYENIGSILAHRCLQSGISEIHTDLSVEGERSEKIRSFIEALQHGGVKTEEPDVISEHFFFPWSKMKPGLPWEVVEDKILENTKKRE
;
A
#
# COMPACT_ATOMS: atom_id res chain seq x y z
N GLN A 1 6.25 11.88 -2.97
CA GLN A 1 5.98 10.51 -2.51
C GLN A 1 7.03 10.12 -1.49
N LEU A 2 6.62 9.67 -0.30
CA LEU A 2 7.55 9.38 0.80
C LEU A 2 7.93 7.89 0.86
N PHE A 3 6.96 7.01 0.65
CA PHE A 3 7.11 5.57 0.67
C PHE A 3 6.60 4.96 -0.63
N ARG A 4 7.43 4.14 -1.26
CA ARG A 4 7.08 3.43 -2.50
C ARG A 4 7.05 1.93 -2.26
N LEU A 5 6.01 1.28 -2.75
CA LEU A 5 5.89 -0.16 -2.79
C LEU A 5 6.62 -0.71 -4.01
N ILE A 6 7.51 -1.67 -3.78
CA ILE A 6 8.25 -2.38 -4.83
C ILE A 6 7.91 -3.87 -4.72
N LEU A 7 7.40 -4.43 -5.80
CA LEU A 7 7.13 -5.85 -5.92
C LEU A 7 8.06 -6.46 -6.97
N GLU A 8 8.93 -7.36 -6.53
CA GLU A 8 9.84 -8.10 -7.41
C GLU A 8 9.40 -9.55 -7.48
N SER A 9 9.09 -10.01 -8.69
CA SER A 9 8.76 -11.41 -8.96
C SER A 9 9.80 -12.06 -9.85
N THR A 10 10.44 -13.11 -9.36
CA THR A 10 11.28 -14.02 -10.12
C THR A 10 10.49 -15.30 -10.43
N SER A 11 10.95 -16.13 -11.36
CA SER A 11 10.35 -17.45 -11.66
C SER A 11 10.05 -18.31 -10.42
N ARG A 12 10.86 -18.20 -9.36
CA ARG A 12 10.72 -19.02 -8.14
C ARG A 12 10.30 -18.28 -6.89
N HIS A 13 10.43 -16.96 -6.83
CA HIS A 13 10.26 -16.22 -5.59
C HIS A 13 9.59 -14.88 -5.85
N VAL A 14 8.84 -14.42 -4.85
CA VAL A 14 8.25 -13.09 -4.82
C VAL A 14 8.76 -12.37 -3.58
N SER A 15 9.05 -11.09 -3.75
CA SER A 15 9.48 -10.19 -2.69
C SER A 15 8.74 -8.87 -2.81
N GLY A 16 8.12 -8.44 -1.71
CA GLY A 16 7.58 -7.11 -1.53
C GLY A 16 8.51 -6.29 -0.64
N GLN A 17 8.70 -5.02 -0.99
CA GLN A 17 9.52 -4.08 -0.23
C GLN A 17 8.86 -2.71 -0.16
N VAL A 18 9.05 -2.01 0.95
CA VAL A 18 8.67 -0.60 1.12
C VAL A 18 9.95 0.20 1.22
N VAL A 19 10.13 1.09 0.27
CA VAL A 19 11.34 1.90 0.12
C VAL A 19 11.01 3.36 0.37
N HIS A 20 11.81 3.99 1.24
CA HIS A 20 11.75 5.42 1.50
C HIS A 20 12.25 6.23 0.31
N TYR A 21 11.85 7.49 0.17
CA TYR A 21 12.34 8.38 -0.89
C TYR A 21 13.88 8.51 -0.93
N THR A 22 14.56 8.31 0.19
CA THR A 22 16.05 8.29 0.27
C THR A 22 16.67 7.01 -0.34
N GLY A 23 15.87 6.06 -0.79
CA GLY A 23 16.32 4.76 -1.34
C GLY A 23 16.59 3.69 -0.29
N LYS A 24 16.27 3.94 0.99
CA LYS A 24 16.42 2.95 2.07
C LYS A 24 15.19 2.05 2.14
N THR A 25 15.40 0.73 2.14
CA THR A 25 14.32 -0.25 2.41
C THR A 25 14.02 -0.28 3.90
N ILE A 26 12.78 0.03 4.27
CA ILE A 26 12.33 0.04 5.67
C ILE A 26 11.75 -1.31 6.03
N ILE A 27 10.92 -1.85 5.13
CA ILE A 27 10.21 -3.11 5.34
C ILE A 27 10.43 -3.96 4.11
N SER A 28 10.69 -5.24 4.34
CA SER A 28 10.78 -6.24 3.29
C SER A 28 9.99 -7.47 3.73
N ALA A 29 9.38 -8.17 2.79
CA ALA A 29 8.82 -9.51 2.97
C ALA A 29 9.10 -10.34 1.72
N SER A 30 9.65 -11.54 1.87
CA SER A 30 9.96 -12.41 0.74
C SER A 30 9.69 -13.88 1.01
N THR A 31 9.27 -14.62 -0.02
CA THR A 31 9.18 -16.09 0.04
C THR A 31 10.55 -16.78 0.13
N LYS A 32 11.65 -16.02 0.10
CA LYS A 32 12.98 -16.49 0.49
C LYS A 32 13.14 -16.65 1.99
N GLU A 33 12.36 -15.93 2.80
CA GLU A 33 12.38 -16.05 4.26
C GLU A 33 11.85 -17.43 4.66
N TRP A 34 12.63 -18.20 5.41
CA TRP A 34 12.24 -19.55 5.82
C TRP A 34 10.94 -19.57 6.64
N ALA A 35 10.73 -18.53 7.45
CA ALA A 35 9.50 -18.36 8.22
C ALA A 35 8.24 -18.29 7.34
N ILE A 36 8.33 -17.68 6.17
CA ILE A 36 7.21 -17.56 5.23
C ILE A 36 7.12 -18.83 4.38
N LYS A 37 8.27 -19.26 3.84
CA LYS A 37 8.37 -20.40 2.91
C LYS A 37 7.77 -21.69 3.47
N ARG A 38 7.94 -21.99 4.76
CA ARG A 38 7.43 -23.22 5.36
C ARG A 38 5.90 -23.32 5.38
N HIS A 39 5.20 -22.18 5.31
CA HIS A 39 3.74 -22.10 5.34
C HIS A 39 3.13 -22.00 3.94
N LEU A 40 3.97 -22.01 2.89
CA LEU A 40 3.54 -21.93 1.51
C LEU A 40 3.71 -23.27 0.81
N TYR A 41 2.67 -23.69 0.09
CA TYR A 41 2.75 -24.85 -0.80
C TYR A 41 3.63 -24.56 -2.03
N SER A 42 3.52 -23.34 -2.57
CA SER A 42 4.30 -22.85 -3.70
C SER A 42 4.74 -21.40 -3.45
N THR A 43 5.90 -21.03 -3.98
CA THR A 43 6.52 -19.73 -3.73
C THR A 43 6.21 -18.66 -4.79
N ASN A 44 5.39 -18.99 -5.79
CA ASN A 44 5.02 -18.10 -6.90
C ASN A 44 3.54 -18.23 -7.33
N ASP A 45 2.69 -18.76 -6.46
CA ASP A 45 1.25 -18.89 -6.72
C ASP A 45 0.49 -17.67 -6.19
N VAL A 46 -0.78 -17.50 -6.57
CA VAL A 46 -1.64 -16.39 -6.10
C VAL A 46 -1.65 -16.30 -4.57
N SER A 47 -1.76 -17.44 -3.87
CA SER A 47 -1.72 -17.49 -2.41
C SER A 47 -0.39 -17.02 -1.82
N ALA A 48 0.73 -17.16 -2.53
CA ALA A 48 2.01 -16.63 -2.08
C ALA A 48 2.03 -15.09 -2.14
N TYR A 49 1.43 -14.51 -3.17
CA TYR A 49 1.29 -13.05 -3.31
C TYR A 49 0.36 -12.48 -2.23
N GLU A 50 -0.80 -13.10 -2.01
CA GLU A 50 -1.74 -12.73 -0.95
C GLU A 50 -1.09 -12.77 0.45
N ASN A 51 -0.36 -13.85 0.76
CA ASN A 51 0.35 -13.99 2.03
C ASN A 51 1.45 -12.93 2.21
N ILE A 52 2.22 -12.64 1.15
CA ILE A 52 3.24 -11.59 1.19
C ILE A 52 2.59 -10.21 1.40
N GLY A 53 1.45 -9.93 0.75
CA GLY A 53 0.68 -8.71 0.96
C GLY A 53 0.21 -8.56 2.40
N SER A 54 -0.37 -9.62 2.97
CA SER A 54 -0.84 -9.64 4.36
C SER A 54 0.30 -9.43 5.37
N ILE A 55 1.42 -10.15 5.20
CA ILE A 55 2.58 -10.01 6.10
C ILE A 55 3.19 -8.61 5.98
N LEU A 56 3.28 -8.07 4.76
CA LEU A 56 3.81 -6.74 4.53
C LEU A 56 2.90 -5.67 5.15
N ALA A 57 1.57 -5.80 5.01
CA ALA A 57 0.60 -4.93 5.68
C ALA A 57 0.78 -4.92 7.20
N HIS A 58 0.87 -6.11 7.81
CA HIS A 58 1.09 -6.23 9.25
C HIS A 58 2.41 -5.59 9.71
N ARG A 59 3.51 -5.82 8.97
CA ARG A 59 4.81 -5.18 9.26
C ARG A 59 4.73 -3.66 9.13
N CYS A 60 3.99 -3.15 8.14
CA CYS A 60 3.76 -1.71 7.95
C CYS A 60 3.02 -1.10 9.13
N LEU A 61 1.91 -1.72 9.55
CA LEU A 61 1.15 -1.23 10.70
C LEU A 61 1.94 -1.27 12.00
N GLN A 62 2.74 -2.31 12.24
CA GLN A 62 3.62 -2.39 13.41
C GLN A 62 4.68 -1.28 13.43
N SER A 63 5.12 -0.82 12.26
CA SER A 63 6.05 0.31 12.13
C SER A 63 5.38 1.69 12.14
N GLY A 64 4.04 1.74 12.14
CA GLY A 64 3.27 2.98 12.04
C GLY A 64 3.13 3.55 10.62
N ILE A 65 3.39 2.75 9.60
CA ILE A 65 3.22 3.13 8.18
C ILE A 65 1.86 2.62 7.71
N SER A 66 0.94 3.53 7.40
CA SER A 66 -0.41 3.21 6.92
C SER A 66 -0.66 3.59 5.47
N GLU A 67 0.19 4.43 4.87
CA GLU A 67 -0.03 5.01 3.54
C GLU A 67 1.24 4.84 2.71
N ILE A 68 1.11 4.19 1.55
CA ILE A 68 2.23 3.82 0.68
C ILE A 68 1.80 4.04 -0.76
N HIS A 69 2.68 4.65 -1.56
CA HIS A 69 2.43 4.82 -2.99
C HIS A 69 2.71 3.52 -3.76
N THR A 70 1.77 3.13 -4.63
CA THR A 70 1.86 1.95 -5.49
C THR A 70 1.80 2.35 -6.97
N ASP A 71 2.85 2.02 -7.72
CA ASP A 71 2.85 2.10 -9.20
C ASP A 71 2.15 0.89 -9.84
N LEU A 72 1.93 -0.19 -9.07
CA LEU A 72 1.48 -1.51 -9.52
C LEU A 72 -0.01 -1.58 -9.92
N SER A 73 -0.73 -0.46 -9.95
CA SER A 73 -2.17 -0.47 -10.24
C SER A 73 -2.45 -0.97 -11.67
N VAL A 74 -1.61 -0.57 -12.63
CA VAL A 74 -1.74 -0.98 -14.04
C VAL A 74 -1.38 -2.45 -14.22
N GLU A 75 -0.35 -2.93 -13.53
CA GLU A 75 0.05 -4.34 -13.54
C GLU A 75 -0.97 -5.23 -12.81
N GLY A 76 -1.66 -4.69 -11.80
CA GLY A 76 -2.73 -5.35 -11.07
C GLY A 76 -3.93 -5.69 -11.96
N GLU A 77 -4.27 -4.85 -12.93
CA GLU A 77 -5.33 -5.15 -13.90
C GLU A 77 -4.93 -6.29 -14.86
N ARG A 78 -3.63 -6.46 -15.10
CA ARG A 78 -3.10 -7.46 -16.04
C ARG A 78 -2.84 -8.82 -15.41
N SER A 79 -2.65 -8.88 -14.09
CA SER A 79 -2.30 -10.10 -13.37
C SER A 79 -3.10 -10.28 -12.10
N GLU A 80 -3.82 -11.40 -12.02
CA GLU A 80 -4.57 -11.81 -10.82
C GLU A 80 -3.68 -11.91 -9.58
N LYS A 81 -2.41 -12.30 -9.75
CA LYS A 81 -1.44 -12.40 -8.65
C LYS A 81 -1.19 -11.03 -8.00
N ILE A 82 -0.95 -10.01 -8.82
CA ILE A 82 -0.68 -8.64 -8.34
C ILE A 82 -1.95 -8.05 -7.75
N ARG A 83 -3.11 -8.32 -8.36
CA ARG A 83 -4.41 -7.92 -7.81
C ARG A 83 -4.63 -8.46 -6.40
N SER A 84 -4.40 -9.76 -6.19
CA SER A 84 -4.54 -10.40 -4.86
C SER A 84 -3.58 -9.82 -3.81
N PHE A 85 -2.38 -9.42 -4.22
CA PHE A 85 -1.41 -8.77 -3.35
C PHE A 85 -1.88 -7.37 -2.92
N ILE A 86 -2.40 -6.58 -3.85
CA ILE A 86 -2.95 -5.25 -3.56
C ILE A 86 -4.17 -5.34 -2.64
N GLU A 87 -5.08 -6.28 -2.92
CA GLU A 87 -6.27 -6.52 -2.11
C GLU A 87 -5.90 -6.95 -0.68
N ALA A 88 -4.92 -7.85 -0.52
CA ALA A 88 -4.42 -8.24 0.80
C ALA A 88 -3.80 -7.08 1.59
N LEU A 89 -3.10 -6.16 0.91
CA LEU A 89 -2.57 -4.94 1.54
C LEU A 89 -3.68 -4.02 2.05
N GLN A 90 -4.70 -3.81 1.21
CA GLN A 90 -5.84 -2.97 1.54
C GLN A 90 -6.67 -3.57 2.67
N HIS A 91 -6.93 -4.88 2.64
CA HIS A 91 -7.60 -5.61 3.73
C HIS A 91 -6.79 -5.55 5.03
N GLY A 92 -5.45 -5.56 4.92
CA GLY A 92 -4.53 -5.33 6.03
C GLY A 92 -4.51 -3.89 6.56
N GLY A 93 -5.30 -2.97 6.01
CA GLY A 93 -5.45 -1.60 6.51
C GLY A 93 -4.42 -0.60 5.96
N VAL A 94 -3.63 -0.99 4.95
CA VAL A 94 -2.68 -0.10 4.30
C VAL A 94 -3.34 0.54 3.08
N LYS A 95 -3.33 1.87 3.02
CA LYS A 95 -3.81 2.62 1.84
C LYS A 95 -2.70 2.63 0.78
N THR A 96 -3.11 2.38 -0.46
CA THR A 96 -2.22 2.33 -1.64
C THR A 96 -2.00 3.69 -2.29
N GLU A 97 -2.59 4.74 -1.72
CA GLU A 97 -2.47 6.12 -2.16
C GLU A 97 -1.97 6.97 -1.00
N GLU A 98 -0.96 7.80 -1.28
CA GLU A 98 -0.49 8.80 -0.34
C GLU A 98 -1.36 10.06 -0.46
N PRO A 99 -1.61 10.76 0.65
CA PRO A 99 -2.33 12.03 0.62
C PRO A 99 -1.50 13.09 -0.11
N ASP A 100 -2.21 14.06 -0.68
CA ASP A 100 -1.58 15.20 -1.33
C ASP A 100 -0.74 16.01 -0.34
N VAL A 101 0.43 16.43 -0.80
CA VAL A 101 1.31 17.30 -0.02
C VAL A 101 0.65 18.67 0.09
N ILE A 102 0.45 19.14 1.33
CA ILE A 102 -0.05 20.49 1.58
C ILE A 102 1.03 21.48 1.12
N SER A 103 0.76 22.17 0.01
CA SER A 103 1.61 23.22 -0.54
C SER A 103 1.25 24.60 0.02
N GLU A 104 2.24 25.50 0.08
CA GLU A 104 2.03 26.89 0.51
C GLU A 104 0.97 27.62 -0.34
N HIS A 105 0.87 27.26 -1.61
CA HIS A 105 -0.11 27.81 -2.56
C HIS A 105 -1.56 27.63 -2.10
N PHE A 106 -1.84 26.66 -1.24
CA PHE A 106 -3.18 26.45 -0.68
C PHE A 106 -3.59 27.53 0.33
N PHE A 107 -2.64 28.27 0.90
CA PHE A 107 -2.91 29.31 1.89
C PHE A 107 -2.99 30.72 1.30
N PHE A 108 -2.74 30.89 0.00
CA PHE A 108 -2.86 32.20 -0.63
C PHE A 108 -4.33 32.67 -0.70
N PRO A 109 -4.61 33.98 -0.49
CA PRO A 109 -5.98 34.51 -0.49
C PRO A 109 -6.76 34.23 -1.77
N TRP A 110 -6.07 34.11 -2.90
CA TRP A 110 -6.62 33.84 -4.23
C TRP A 110 -6.62 32.35 -4.61
N SER A 111 -6.23 31.45 -3.71
CA SER A 111 -6.26 30.02 -3.99
C SER A 111 -7.70 29.52 -4.07
N LYS A 112 -8.04 28.85 -5.18
CA LYS A 112 -9.39 28.29 -5.41
C LYS A 112 -9.67 27.08 -4.52
N MET A 113 -8.64 26.35 -4.11
CA MET A 113 -8.76 25.13 -3.32
C MET A 113 -8.03 25.33 -2.00
N LYS A 114 -8.80 25.37 -0.91
CA LYS A 114 -8.25 25.27 0.45
C LYS A 114 -8.50 23.84 0.88
N PRO A 115 -7.47 22.97 0.95
CA PRO A 115 -7.64 21.65 1.52
C PRO A 115 -8.15 21.88 2.94
N GLY A 116 -9.23 21.18 3.30
CA GLY A 116 -9.73 21.20 4.67
C GLY A 116 -8.57 20.91 5.61
N LEU A 117 -8.53 21.58 6.77
CA LEU A 117 -7.47 21.32 7.74
C LEU A 117 -7.47 19.81 8.04
N PRO A 118 -6.31 19.19 8.35
CA PRO A 118 -6.27 17.73 8.52
C PRO A 118 -7.16 17.21 9.66
N TRP A 119 -7.65 18.09 10.55
CA TRP A 119 -8.63 17.81 11.61
C TRP A 119 -10.07 18.24 11.26
N GLU A 120 -10.29 18.85 10.11
CA GLU A 120 -11.60 19.25 9.62
C GLU A 120 -12.30 18.03 9.03
N VAL A 121 -13.32 17.57 9.74
CA VAL A 121 -14.14 16.44 9.31
C VAL A 121 -15.08 16.92 8.21
N VAL A 122 -14.75 16.60 6.96
CA VAL A 122 -15.65 16.84 5.83
C VAL A 122 -16.73 15.76 5.85
N GLU A 123 -17.94 16.14 6.28
CA GLU A 123 -19.09 15.24 6.44
C GLU A 123 -19.38 14.44 5.17
N ASP A 124 -19.18 15.03 3.98
CA ASP A 124 -19.38 14.37 2.68
C ASP A 124 -18.54 13.10 2.50
N LYS A 125 -17.30 13.09 3.00
CA LYS A 125 -16.41 11.91 2.92
C LYS A 125 -16.86 10.77 3.84
N ILE A 126 -17.52 11.10 4.95
CA ILE A 126 -18.08 10.09 5.86
C ILE A 126 -19.24 9.38 5.18
N LEU A 127 -20.13 10.13 4.54
CA LEU A 127 -21.30 9.59 3.85
C LEU A 127 -20.93 8.67 2.68
N GLU A 128 -19.85 8.97 1.96
CA GLU A 128 -19.31 8.07 0.93
C GLU A 128 -18.72 6.79 1.53
N ASN A 129 -18.00 6.90 2.66
CA ASN A 129 -17.44 5.74 3.36
C ASN A 129 -18.50 4.86 4.00
N THR A 130 -19.62 5.41 4.47
CA THR A 130 -20.74 4.62 5.00
C THR A 130 -21.48 3.90 3.88
N LYS A 131 -21.70 4.56 2.74
CA LYS A 131 -22.31 3.92 1.55
C LYS A 131 -21.45 2.81 0.94
N LYS A 132 -20.12 2.90 1.03
CA LYS A 132 -19.19 1.85 0.57
C LYS A 132 -19.20 0.59 1.45
N ARG A 133 -19.77 0.67 2.66
CA ARG A 133 -19.82 -0.42 3.65
C ARG A 133 -21.18 -1.12 3.69
N GLU A 134 -22.21 -0.56 3.05
CA GLU A 134 -23.53 -1.18 2.83
C GLU A 134 -23.53 -1.97 1.51
#